data_AF-A0A101XLD4-F1
#
_entry.id   AF-A0A101XLD4-F1
#
_cell.length_a   1.000
_cell.length_b   1.000
_cell.length_c   1.000
_cell.angle_alpha   90.00
_cell.angle_beta   90.00
_cell.angle_gamma   90.00
#
_symmetry.space_group_name_H-M   'P 1'
#
loop_
_entity.id
_entity.type
_entity.pdbx_description
1 polymer ?
#
loop_
_entity_poly.entity_id
_entity_poly.type
_entity_poly.pdbx_seq_one_letter_code
_entity_poly.pdbx_strand_id
1 'polypeptide(L)'
;MEQMQAFGVNAKLIGQDVGVFWSTTLPNGQYEGATTWINSANGPAYSSMWGLLGWPWWTTGAAIQAYKSGSDVWPFQWPNGTCSPVILPAQPPVLTNGTIVWCINSTYGFINLTNWQMFENIAAPGTPNYDLMMKIIFAWYDYFVPIVPLYSKLEPYEYMKSVMDPNWLFQPCILDKYPLLTYELEFMPWGYGNGLYSNLHIIIAWG
;
A
#
# COMPACT_ATOMS: atom_id res chain seq x y z
N MET A 1 -3.98 -5.53 -23.04
CA MET A 1 -4.01 -4.74 -24.29
C MET A 1 -5.15 -5.17 -25.20
N GLU A 2 -5.14 -6.41 -25.68
CA GLU A 2 -6.14 -6.94 -26.63
C GLU A 2 -7.59 -6.76 -26.12
N GLN A 3 -7.84 -7.03 -24.84
CA GLN A 3 -9.16 -6.85 -24.25
C GLN A 3 -9.63 -5.39 -24.28
N MET A 4 -8.77 -4.41 -23.97
CA MET A 4 -9.14 -2.98 -24.01
C MET A 4 -9.43 -2.52 -25.45
N GLN A 5 -8.62 -2.98 -26.41
CA GLN A 5 -8.83 -2.69 -27.84
C GLN A 5 -10.12 -3.31 -28.37
N ALA A 6 -10.52 -4.49 -27.88
CA ALA A 6 -11.81 -5.10 -28.22
C ALA A 6 -13.02 -4.26 -27.77
N PHE A 7 -12.86 -3.46 -26.70
CA PHE A 7 -13.85 -2.48 -26.25
C PHE A 7 -13.71 -1.10 -26.94
N GLY A 8 -12.87 -0.98 -27.98
CA GLY A 8 -12.67 0.26 -28.73
C GLY A 8 -11.73 1.27 -28.04
N VAL A 9 -11.05 0.88 -26.95
CA VAL A 9 -10.05 1.74 -26.31
C VAL A 9 -8.75 1.68 -27.11
N ASN A 10 -8.25 2.84 -27.54
CA ASN A 10 -6.97 2.97 -28.23
C ASN A 10 -5.80 2.80 -27.24
N ALA A 11 -5.59 1.58 -26.76
CA ALA A 11 -4.53 1.25 -25.82
C ALA A 11 -3.27 0.81 -26.57
N LYS A 12 -2.10 1.33 -26.17
CA LYS A 12 -0.78 0.88 -26.65
C LYS A 12 0.14 0.56 -25.47
N LEU A 13 0.86 -0.56 -25.52
CA LEU A 13 1.89 -0.89 -24.54
C LEU A 13 3.16 -0.09 -24.87
N ILE A 14 3.70 0.58 -23.86
CA ILE A 14 4.96 1.32 -23.96
C ILE A 14 5.99 0.56 -23.11
N GLY A 15 6.91 -0.14 -23.78
CA GLY A 15 8.10 -0.68 -23.13
C GLY A 15 9.10 0.44 -22.88
N GLN A 16 9.62 0.54 -21.67
CA GLN A 16 10.54 1.58 -21.25
C GLN A 16 11.60 1.01 -20.31
N ASP A 17 12.74 1.71 -20.22
CA ASP A 17 13.78 1.39 -19.26
C ASP A 17 13.25 1.49 -17.81
N VAL A 18 13.72 0.58 -16.94
CA VAL A 18 13.26 0.48 -15.55
C VAL A 18 13.62 1.74 -14.75
N GLY A 19 14.81 2.30 -14.99
CA GLY A 19 15.24 3.55 -14.36
C GLY A 19 14.34 4.71 -14.78
N VAL A 20 14.03 4.84 -16.07
CA VAL A 20 13.09 5.86 -16.59
C VAL A 20 11.69 5.70 -15.98
N PHE A 21 11.20 4.46 -15.90
CA PHE A 21 9.90 4.16 -15.31
C PHE A 21 9.80 4.65 -13.86
N TRP A 22 10.75 4.26 -13.00
CA TRP A 22 10.73 4.57 -11.57
C TRP A 22 11.18 6.00 -11.22
N SER A 23 12.01 6.63 -12.05
CA SER A 23 12.51 7.98 -11.77
C SER A 23 11.66 9.10 -12.39
N THR A 24 10.96 8.81 -13.49
CA THR A 24 10.30 9.85 -14.30
C THR A 24 8.83 9.52 -14.56
N THR A 25 8.54 8.40 -15.21
CA THR A 25 7.18 8.12 -15.70
C THR A 25 6.19 7.95 -14.56
N LEU A 26 6.52 7.09 -13.58
CA LEU A 26 5.65 6.81 -12.44
C LEU A 26 5.55 8.00 -11.48
N PRO A 27 6.64 8.62 -11.00
CA PRO A 27 6.54 9.74 -10.07
C PRO A 27 5.76 10.94 -10.62
N ASN A 28 5.79 11.16 -11.94
CA ASN A 28 5.06 12.25 -12.60
C ASN A 28 3.65 11.87 -13.08
N GLY A 29 3.19 10.63 -12.87
CA GLY A 29 1.87 10.19 -13.32
C GLY A 29 1.70 10.20 -14.84
N GLN A 30 2.77 9.98 -15.61
CA GLN A 30 2.76 10.03 -17.07
C GLN A 30 2.30 8.69 -17.69
N TYR A 31 1.15 8.19 -17.22
CA TYR A 31 0.59 6.92 -17.64
C TYR A 31 -0.93 6.88 -17.43
N GLU A 32 -1.65 6.17 -18.29
CA GLU A 32 -3.08 5.87 -18.14
C GLU A 32 -3.31 4.53 -17.43
N GLY A 33 -2.32 3.64 -17.51
CA GLY A 33 -2.26 2.39 -16.75
C GLY A 33 -0.82 1.90 -16.66
N ALA A 34 -0.42 1.41 -15.49
CA ALA A 34 0.92 0.89 -15.25
C ALA A 34 0.86 -0.47 -14.55
N THR A 35 1.67 -1.41 -15.00
CA THR A 35 1.96 -2.62 -14.24
C THR A 35 3.04 -2.29 -13.23
N THR A 36 2.61 -2.12 -11.97
CA THR A 36 3.48 -1.78 -10.84
C THR A 36 3.50 -2.89 -9.81
N TRP A 37 4.38 -2.76 -8.83
CA TRP A 37 4.49 -3.68 -7.70
C TRP A 37 3.60 -3.16 -6.58
N ILE A 38 2.97 -4.06 -5.84
CA ILE A 38 2.39 -3.74 -4.54
C ILE A 38 3.27 -4.46 -3.52
N ASN A 39 3.91 -3.70 -2.64
CA ASN A 39 4.70 -4.29 -1.56
C ASN A 39 3.75 -5.07 -0.63
N SER A 40 3.70 -6.38 -0.79
CA SER A 40 2.89 -7.27 0.05
C SER A 40 3.60 -7.71 1.33
N ALA A 41 4.87 -7.35 1.55
CA ALA A 41 5.64 -7.85 2.69
C ALA A 41 5.11 -7.41 4.05
N ASN A 42 4.26 -6.37 4.10
CA ASN A 42 3.52 -5.96 5.30
C ASN A 42 2.00 -6.14 5.13
N GLY A 43 1.51 -6.77 4.06
CA GLY A 43 0.20 -6.45 3.47
C GLY A 43 -0.95 -7.46 3.48
N PRO A 44 -0.89 -8.71 4.00
CA PRO A 44 -2.08 -9.57 3.96
C PRO A 44 -2.88 -9.58 5.28
N ALA A 45 -2.26 -9.20 6.40
CA ALA A 45 -2.89 -9.29 7.71
C ALA A 45 -3.33 -7.92 8.22
N TYR A 46 -4.49 -7.89 8.90
CA TYR A 46 -5.02 -6.69 9.55
C TYR A 46 -3.99 -6.03 10.49
N SER A 47 -3.15 -6.80 11.18
CA SER A 47 -2.15 -6.29 12.11
C SER A 47 -0.91 -5.67 11.46
N SER A 48 -0.65 -5.95 10.18
CA SER A 48 0.54 -5.48 9.45
C SER A 48 0.21 -4.43 8.39
N MET A 49 -1.07 -4.29 8.01
CA MET A 49 -1.52 -3.44 6.91
C MET A 49 -1.09 -1.97 7.05
N TRP A 50 -0.92 -1.47 8.27
CA TRP A 50 -0.38 -0.13 8.52
C TRP A 50 0.98 0.10 7.82
N GLY A 51 1.84 -0.91 7.75
CA GLY A 51 3.14 -0.82 7.08
C GLY A 51 3.04 -0.67 5.56
N LEU A 52 1.96 -1.16 4.94
CA LEU A 52 1.66 -0.90 3.53
C LEU A 52 1.03 0.50 3.35
N LEU A 53 0.13 0.87 4.25
CA LEU A 53 -0.70 2.07 4.16
C LEU A 53 -0.01 3.36 4.63
N GLY A 54 1.18 3.28 5.23
CA GLY A 54 1.95 4.46 5.62
C GLY A 54 2.45 5.30 4.44
N TRP A 55 2.72 4.70 3.28
CA TRP A 55 3.05 5.41 2.05
C TRP A 55 2.68 4.60 0.80
N PRO A 56 1.41 4.34 0.51
CA PRO A 56 1.04 3.45 -0.60
C PRO A 56 1.32 4.08 -1.97
N TRP A 57 1.47 5.41 -2.03
CA TRP A 57 1.53 6.18 -3.26
C TRP A 57 2.85 6.05 -4.04
N TRP A 58 3.92 5.48 -3.48
CA TRP A 58 5.16 5.29 -4.25
C TRP A 58 4.95 4.40 -5.49
N THR A 59 3.93 3.53 -5.45
CA THR A 59 3.58 2.60 -6.53
C THR A 59 2.72 3.24 -7.63
N THR A 60 2.10 4.39 -7.35
CA THR A 60 1.22 5.14 -8.25
C THR A 60 1.77 6.52 -8.62
N GLY A 61 2.75 7.03 -7.88
CA GLY A 61 3.29 8.38 -8.02
C GLY A 61 2.21 9.46 -8.05
N ALA A 62 2.44 10.55 -8.77
CA ALA A 62 1.55 11.71 -8.78
C ALA A 62 0.17 11.47 -9.41
N ALA A 63 -0.09 10.30 -10.03
CA ALA A 63 -1.40 9.99 -10.57
C ALA A 63 -2.45 9.85 -9.46
N ILE A 64 -2.09 9.25 -8.33
CA ILE A 64 -2.94 9.02 -7.16
C ILE A 64 -2.07 9.19 -5.91
N GLN A 65 -2.20 10.30 -5.20
CA GLN A 65 -1.27 10.63 -4.13
C GLN A 65 -1.85 11.63 -3.11
N ALA A 66 -1.71 11.30 -1.83
CA ALA A 66 -1.96 12.25 -0.74
C ALA A 66 -1.00 13.45 -0.84
N TYR A 67 -1.46 14.64 -0.41
CA TYR A 67 -0.71 15.90 -0.44
C TYR A 67 -0.38 16.43 -1.85
N LYS A 68 -0.92 15.82 -2.91
CA LYS A 68 -0.76 16.28 -4.28
C LYS A 68 -2.08 16.86 -4.79
N SER A 69 -2.12 18.18 -4.95
CA SER A 69 -3.30 18.87 -5.46
C SER A 69 -3.75 18.30 -6.81
N GLY A 70 -5.02 17.90 -6.87
CA GLY A 70 -5.63 17.30 -8.08
C GLY A 70 -5.53 15.77 -8.14
N SER A 71 -4.76 15.15 -7.25
CA SER A 71 -4.59 13.70 -7.15
C SER A 71 -4.94 13.16 -5.76
N ASP A 72 -5.39 14.03 -4.86
CA ASP A 72 -5.72 13.75 -3.47
C ASP A 72 -7.22 13.61 -3.20
N VAL A 73 -8.06 13.79 -4.22
CA VAL A 73 -9.52 13.71 -4.13
C VAL A 73 -10.06 12.75 -5.18
N TRP A 74 -10.84 11.75 -4.75
CA TRP A 74 -11.37 10.71 -5.64
C TRP A 74 -12.82 10.38 -5.33
N PRO A 75 -13.59 9.87 -6.33
CA PRO A 75 -14.95 9.40 -6.11
C PRO A 75 -15.02 8.33 -5.01
N PHE A 76 -16.11 8.33 -4.23
CA PHE A 76 -16.29 7.43 -3.10
C PHE A 76 -17.74 6.93 -2.98
N GLN A 77 -17.88 5.67 -2.59
CA GLN A 77 -19.13 5.04 -2.18
C GLN A 77 -18.82 3.91 -1.19
N TRP A 78 -19.68 3.71 -0.19
CA TRP A 78 -19.60 2.54 0.67
C TRP A 78 -20.03 1.26 -0.09
N PRO A 79 -19.55 0.07 0.32
CA PRO A 79 -19.88 -1.19 -0.38
C PRO A 79 -21.38 -1.51 -0.48
N ASN A 80 -22.20 -0.93 0.39
CA ASN A 80 -23.66 -1.06 0.35
C ASN A 80 -24.36 -0.11 -0.65
N GLY A 81 -23.61 0.62 -1.47
CA GLY A 81 -24.14 1.57 -2.46
C GLY A 81 -24.50 2.94 -1.89
N THR A 82 -24.19 3.22 -0.62
CA THR A 82 -24.53 4.50 0.04
C THR A 82 -23.32 5.40 0.21
N CYS A 83 -23.56 6.67 0.53
CA CYS A 83 -22.56 7.59 1.02
C CYS A 83 -23.00 8.15 2.37
N SER A 84 -22.13 8.07 3.35
CA SER A 84 -22.24 8.79 4.63
C SER A 84 -20.92 9.52 4.91
N PRO A 85 -20.98 10.80 5.34
CA PRO A 85 -19.77 11.59 5.54
C PRO A 85 -18.97 11.04 6.72
N VAL A 86 -17.65 11.13 6.61
CA VAL A 86 -16.72 10.82 7.70
C VAL A 86 -15.90 12.07 7.97
N ILE A 87 -16.12 12.64 9.15
CA ILE A 87 -15.41 13.81 9.64
C ILE A 87 -14.75 13.39 10.94
N LEU A 88 -13.43 13.45 10.98
CA LEU A 88 -12.72 13.31 12.24
C LEU A 88 -12.72 14.65 12.98
N PRO A 89 -12.90 14.63 14.31
CA PRO A 89 -12.72 15.84 15.10
C PRO A 89 -11.31 16.39 14.85
N ALA A 90 -11.21 17.70 14.62
CA ALA A 90 -9.94 18.38 14.45
C ALA A 90 -9.00 18.02 15.60
N GLN A 91 -7.89 17.34 15.31
CA GLN A 91 -6.82 17.06 16.25
C GLN A 91 -5.69 18.06 15.99
N PRO A 92 -5.40 18.97 16.94
CA PRO A 92 -4.21 19.81 16.86
C PRO A 92 -2.94 18.95 16.87
N PRO A 93 -1.86 19.34 16.17
CA PRO A 93 -1.76 20.52 15.28
C PRO A 93 -2.18 20.27 13.82
N VAL A 94 -2.65 19.06 13.47
CA VAL A 94 -2.55 18.53 12.10
C VAL A 94 -3.85 18.59 11.27
N LEU A 95 -5.03 18.45 11.89
CA LEU A 95 -6.30 18.39 11.16
C LEU A 95 -7.08 19.72 11.30
N THR A 96 -6.87 20.66 10.38
CA THR A 96 -7.64 21.93 10.32
C THR A 96 -9.01 21.76 9.64
N ASN A 97 -9.17 20.73 8.79
CA ASN A 97 -10.45 20.27 8.23
C ASN A 97 -10.40 18.74 8.14
N GLY A 98 -10.98 18.04 9.12
CA GLY A 98 -10.91 16.58 9.26
C GLY A 98 -11.88 15.79 8.37
N THR A 99 -12.43 16.41 7.32
CA THR A 99 -13.35 15.72 6.40
C THR A 99 -12.58 14.72 5.54
N ILE A 100 -12.73 13.43 5.83
CA ILE A 100 -12.15 12.35 5.01
C ILE A 100 -13.11 11.98 3.88
N VAL A 101 -14.40 11.87 4.18
CA VAL A 101 -15.43 11.57 3.20
C VAL A 101 -16.49 12.65 3.26
N TRP A 102 -16.84 13.24 2.11
CA TRP A 102 -18.01 14.09 1.97
C TRP A 102 -18.93 13.54 0.89
N CYS A 103 -20.24 13.69 1.10
CA CYS A 103 -21.25 13.16 0.22
C CYS A 103 -21.92 14.30 -0.55
N ILE A 104 -22.08 14.11 -1.85
CA ILE A 104 -22.88 14.99 -2.71
C ILE A 104 -24.36 14.61 -2.61
N ASN A 105 -24.64 13.30 -2.51
CA ASN A 105 -25.97 12.74 -2.28
C ASN A 105 -25.85 11.43 -1.48
N SER A 106 -26.96 10.68 -1.34
CA SER A 106 -27.00 9.45 -0.54
C SER A 106 -26.23 8.27 -1.12
N THR A 107 -25.73 8.33 -2.35
CA THR A 107 -25.04 7.23 -3.04
C THR A 107 -23.70 7.63 -3.65
N TYR A 108 -23.34 8.91 -3.63
CA TYR A 108 -22.14 9.43 -4.27
C TYR A 108 -21.47 10.50 -3.43
N GLY A 109 -20.17 10.37 -3.27
CA GLY A 109 -19.32 11.34 -2.59
C GLY A 109 -17.88 11.29 -3.08
N PHE A 110 -17.00 11.79 -2.24
CA PHE A 110 -15.57 11.81 -2.50
C PHE A 110 -14.79 11.51 -1.21
N ILE A 111 -13.61 10.94 -1.39
CA ILE A 111 -12.59 10.75 -0.36
C ILE A 111 -11.48 11.78 -0.53
N ASN A 112 -10.96 12.30 0.58
CA ASN A 112 -9.74 13.10 0.63
C ASN A 112 -8.59 12.20 1.14
N LEU A 113 -7.67 11.82 0.25
CA LEU A 113 -6.53 10.96 0.56
C LEU A 113 -5.52 11.63 1.49
N THR A 114 -5.39 12.97 1.42
CA THR A 114 -4.53 13.75 2.32
C THR A 114 -5.00 13.62 3.78
N ASN A 115 -6.29 13.82 4.02
CA ASN A 115 -6.88 13.67 5.36
C ASN A 115 -6.93 12.21 5.80
N TRP A 116 -7.15 11.28 4.88
CA TRP A 116 -7.07 9.85 5.18
C TRP A 116 -5.65 9.43 5.60
N GLN A 117 -4.60 9.89 4.92
CA GLN A 117 -3.22 9.59 5.29
C GLN A 117 -2.85 10.20 6.65
N MET A 118 -3.35 11.41 6.95
CA MET A 118 -3.19 11.99 8.28
C MET A 118 -3.89 11.16 9.36
N PHE A 119 -5.03 10.55 9.06
CA PHE A 119 -5.73 9.65 9.97
C PHE A 119 -4.97 8.34 10.20
N GLU A 120 -4.40 7.77 9.15
CA GLU A 120 -3.59 6.55 9.22
C GLU A 120 -2.43 6.71 10.21
N ASN A 121 -1.72 7.84 10.16
CA ASN A 121 -0.60 8.15 11.05
C ASN A 121 -0.96 8.17 12.56
N ILE A 122 -2.25 8.27 12.92
CA ILE A 122 -2.71 8.31 14.31
C ILE A 122 -3.60 7.11 14.69
N ALA A 123 -3.89 6.23 13.73
CA ALA A 123 -4.76 5.07 13.93
C ALA A 123 -3.93 3.83 14.27
N ALA A 124 -3.91 3.45 15.55
CA ALA A 124 -3.17 2.26 16.00
C ALA A 124 -3.94 0.95 15.74
N PRO A 125 -3.28 -0.15 15.30
CA PRO A 125 -3.92 -1.44 15.10
C PRO A 125 -4.74 -1.91 16.31
N GLY A 126 -5.91 -2.51 16.06
CA GLY A 126 -6.81 -3.00 17.11
C GLY A 126 -7.67 -1.92 17.78
N THR A 127 -7.65 -0.68 17.27
CA THR A 127 -8.51 0.41 17.75
C THR A 127 -9.70 0.65 16.80
N PRO A 128 -10.82 1.22 17.29
CA PRO A 128 -11.95 1.60 16.42
C PRO A 128 -11.56 2.59 15.30
N ASN A 129 -10.56 3.44 15.55
CA ASN A 129 -10.03 4.36 14.55
C ASN A 129 -9.34 3.62 13.41
N TYR A 130 -8.56 2.59 13.73
CA TYR A 130 -7.92 1.76 12.72
C TYR A 130 -8.92 0.96 11.89
N ASP A 131 -9.96 0.42 12.53
CA ASP A 131 -11.06 -0.24 11.82
C ASP A 131 -11.77 0.70 10.84
N LEU A 132 -12.02 1.94 11.27
CA LEU A 132 -12.65 2.94 10.42
C LEU A 132 -11.72 3.36 9.27
N MET A 133 -10.44 3.59 9.55
CA MET A 133 -9.43 3.93 8.54
C MET A 133 -9.34 2.85 7.46
N MET A 134 -9.28 1.58 7.86
CA MET A 134 -9.28 0.42 6.97
C MET A 134 -10.56 0.37 6.14
N LYS A 135 -11.74 0.49 6.78
CA LYS A 135 -13.02 0.47 6.07
C LYS A 135 -13.11 1.55 4.99
N ILE A 136 -12.63 2.76 5.26
CA ILE A 136 -12.64 3.87 4.30
C ILE A 136 -11.78 3.54 3.08
N ILE A 137 -10.52 3.13 3.27
CA ILE A 137 -9.63 2.90 2.11
C ILE A 137 -10.08 1.70 1.28
N PHE A 138 -10.58 0.63 1.92
CA PHE A 138 -11.08 -0.52 1.19
C PHE A 138 -12.41 -0.24 0.47
N ALA A 139 -13.31 0.55 1.06
CA ALA A 139 -14.50 1.01 0.36
C ALA A 139 -14.16 1.84 -0.90
N TRP A 140 -13.13 2.67 -0.81
CA TRP A 140 -12.63 3.41 -1.96
C TRP A 140 -12.01 2.49 -3.03
N TYR A 141 -11.20 1.52 -2.62
CA TYR A 141 -10.65 0.52 -3.54
C TYR A 141 -11.74 -0.30 -4.24
N ASP A 142 -12.81 -0.67 -3.54
CA ASP A 142 -13.93 -1.40 -4.13
C ASP A 142 -14.74 -0.54 -5.12
N TYR A 143 -14.91 0.76 -4.83
CA TYR A 143 -15.71 1.64 -5.68
C TYR A 143 -14.96 2.19 -6.90
N PHE A 144 -13.76 2.73 -6.69
CA PHE A 144 -12.97 3.37 -7.75
C PHE A 144 -12.08 2.38 -8.51
N VAL A 145 -11.69 1.28 -7.87
CA VAL A 145 -10.79 0.24 -8.42
C VAL A 145 -9.52 0.83 -9.05
N PRO A 146 -8.72 1.62 -8.29
CA PRO A 146 -7.50 2.22 -8.83
C PRO A 146 -6.41 1.17 -9.14
N ILE A 147 -6.51 0.00 -8.53
CA ILE A 147 -5.49 -1.06 -8.57
C ILE A 147 -6.19 -2.40 -8.76
N VAL A 148 -5.76 -3.16 -9.77
CA VAL A 148 -6.26 -4.52 -10.04
C VAL A 148 -5.12 -5.50 -9.79
N PRO A 149 -5.26 -6.45 -8.84
CA PRO A 149 -4.27 -7.50 -8.63
C PRO A 149 -4.16 -8.38 -9.88
N LEU A 150 -2.96 -8.51 -10.45
CA LEU A 150 -2.73 -9.28 -11.67
C LEU A 150 -2.22 -10.71 -11.40
N TYR A 151 -1.27 -10.86 -10.47
CA TYR A 151 -0.71 -12.13 -10.05
C TYR A 151 0.02 -11.97 -8.71
N SER A 152 0.19 -13.06 -7.97
CA SER A 152 1.13 -13.14 -6.86
C SER A 152 2.44 -13.77 -7.36
N LYS A 153 3.57 -13.14 -7.04
CA LYS A 153 4.89 -13.71 -7.31
C LYS A 153 5.41 -14.37 -6.04
N LEU A 154 5.83 -15.63 -6.14
CA LEU A 154 6.59 -16.30 -5.10
C LEU A 154 8.08 -16.04 -5.39
N GLU A 155 8.76 -15.28 -4.54
CA GLU A 155 10.22 -15.12 -4.60
C GLU A 155 10.84 -15.85 -3.41
N PRO A 156 11.28 -17.12 -3.57
CA PRO A 156 12.05 -17.76 -2.52
C PRO A 156 13.38 -17.04 -2.35
N TYR A 157 13.74 -16.73 -1.11
CA TYR A 157 15.06 -16.19 -0.81
C TYR A 157 16.15 -17.22 -1.12
N GLU A 158 17.04 -16.86 -2.04
CA GLU A 158 18.27 -17.61 -2.31
C GLU A 158 19.39 -17.01 -1.45
N TYR A 159 19.94 -17.80 -0.53
CA TYR A 159 21.12 -17.39 0.26
C TYR A 159 22.25 -18.39 0.08
N MET A 160 23.47 -17.87 0.03
CA MET A 160 24.68 -18.69 0.02
C MET A 160 25.12 -18.89 1.48
N LYS A 161 25.04 -20.12 1.99
CA LYS A 161 25.41 -20.47 3.39
C LYS A 161 26.80 -19.99 3.80
N SER A 162 27.74 -19.89 2.87
CA SER A 162 29.10 -19.40 3.13
C SER A 162 29.18 -17.88 3.35
N VAL A 163 28.11 -17.13 3.01
CA VAL A 163 28.02 -15.68 3.16
C VAL A 163 27.20 -15.31 4.40
N MET A 164 26.10 -16.03 4.65
CA MET A 164 25.27 -15.84 5.84
C MET A 164 24.55 -17.14 6.22
N ASP A 165 24.68 -17.59 7.47
CA ASP A 165 23.87 -18.68 8.02
C ASP A 165 22.71 -18.08 8.82
N PRO A 166 21.48 -17.99 8.25
CA PRO A 166 20.35 -17.28 8.85
C PRO A 166 19.94 -17.79 10.25
N ASN A 167 20.38 -18.98 10.66
CA ASN A 167 20.14 -19.51 12.01
C ASN A 167 20.77 -18.67 13.13
N TRP A 168 21.73 -17.80 12.81
CA TRP A 168 22.32 -16.87 13.77
C TRP A 168 21.33 -15.82 14.30
N LEU A 169 20.35 -15.41 13.48
CA LEU A 169 19.33 -14.41 13.84
C LEU A 169 18.28 -14.99 14.82
N PHE A 170 18.12 -16.30 14.85
CA PHE A 170 17.17 -17.01 15.72
C PHE A 170 17.79 -17.48 17.05
N GLN A 171 19.00 -17.02 17.37
CA GLN A 171 19.57 -17.27 18.69
C GLN A 171 18.79 -16.48 19.76
N PRO A 172 18.48 -17.06 20.94
CA PRO A 172 17.68 -16.40 21.98
C PRO A 172 18.21 -15.01 22.37
N CYS A 173 19.54 -14.86 22.41
CA CYS A 173 20.19 -13.60 22.75
C CYS A 173 19.98 -12.47 21.73
N ILE A 174 19.70 -12.80 20.47
CA ILE A 174 19.39 -11.83 19.41
C ILE A 174 17.91 -11.48 19.45
N LEU A 175 17.03 -12.48 19.57
CA LEU A 175 15.58 -12.30 19.73
C LEU A 175 15.24 -11.39 20.93
N ASP A 176 15.88 -11.62 22.07
CA ASP A 176 15.61 -10.87 23.31
C ASP A 176 16.16 -9.42 23.26
N LYS A 177 17.26 -9.19 22.54
CA LYS A 177 17.89 -7.86 22.45
C LYS A 177 17.40 -7.01 21.29
N TYR A 178 16.99 -7.65 20.20
CA TYR A 178 16.67 -6.98 18.94
C TYR A 178 15.38 -7.55 18.31
N PRO A 179 14.22 -7.43 18.99
CA PRO A 179 12.96 -7.99 18.52
C PRO A 179 12.49 -7.43 17.16
N LEU A 180 12.97 -6.24 16.77
CA LEU A 180 12.69 -5.64 15.46
C LEU A 180 13.40 -6.37 14.32
N LEU A 181 14.59 -6.93 14.55
CA LEU A 181 15.32 -7.70 13.53
C LEU A 181 14.63 -9.03 13.19
N THR A 182 13.79 -9.53 14.10
CA THR A 182 13.09 -10.81 13.97
C THR A 182 11.64 -10.65 13.53
N TYR A 183 11.03 -9.47 13.76
CA TYR A 183 9.72 -9.12 13.22
C TYR A 183 9.67 -9.22 11.70
N GLU A 184 10.70 -8.75 10.99
CA GLU A 184 10.74 -8.89 9.52
C GLU A 184 10.90 -10.35 9.05
N LEU A 185 11.51 -11.23 9.86
CA LEU A 185 11.79 -12.62 9.50
C LEU A 185 10.58 -13.55 9.67
N GLU A 186 9.61 -13.20 10.53
CA GLU A 186 8.34 -13.94 10.71
C GLU A 186 7.42 -13.84 9.48
N PHE A 187 7.61 -12.83 8.64
CA PHE A 187 6.86 -12.63 7.39
C PHE A 187 7.54 -13.27 6.17
N MET A 188 8.59 -14.09 6.37
CA MET A 188 9.43 -14.63 5.30
C MET A 188 9.43 -16.16 5.31
N PRO A 189 9.00 -16.86 4.24
CA PRO A 189 9.17 -18.29 4.11
C PRO A 189 10.65 -18.62 3.88
N TRP A 190 11.33 -18.93 4.99
CA TRP A 190 12.66 -19.51 5.01
C TRP A 190 12.62 -20.98 4.64
N GLY A 191 12.45 -21.33 3.36
CA GLY A 191 12.68 -22.70 2.86
C GLY A 191 12.05 -23.86 3.66
N TYR A 192 11.06 -23.58 4.50
CA TYR A 192 10.23 -24.53 5.22
C TYR A 192 8.87 -24.41 4.57
N GLY A 193 8.46 -25.49 3.91
CA GLY A 193 7.18 -25.55 3.23
C GLY A 193 6.08 -25.10 4.20
N ASN A 194 5.31 -24.09 3.77
CA ASN A 194 4.02 -23.61 4.31
C ASN A 194 3.96 -22.16 4.83
N GLY A 195 4.97 -21.31 4.60
CA GLY A 195 4.86 -19.85 4.82
C GLY A 195 4.57 -19.09 3.51
N LEU A 196 3.74 -18.04 3.56
CA LEU A 196 3.42 -17.18 2.42
C LEU A 196 4.14 -15.82 2.56
N TYR A 197 4.69 -15.31 1.45
CA TYR A 197 5.08 -13.91 1.13
C TYR A 197 6.54 -13.45 1.31
N SER A 198 7.00 -12.55 0.42
CA SER A 198 8.39 -12.08 0.27
C SER A 198 8.44 -10.57 -0.07
N ASN A 199 9.55 -9.93 0.28
CA ASN A 199 10.16 -8.77 -0.42
C ASN A 199 11.67 -8.90 -0.35
N LEU A 200 12.40 -8.30 -1.29
CA LEU A 200 13.87 -8.16 -1.29
C LEU A 200 14.33 -7.11 -0.25
N HIS A 201 15.03 -7.54 0.82
CA HIS A 201 15.74 -6.62 1.72
C HIS A 201 17.26 -6.85 1.61
N ILE A 202 18.01 -5.75 1.41
CA ILE A 202 19.47 -5.74 1.46
C ILE A 202 19.87 -5.63 2.93
N ILE A 203 20.51 -6.66 3.48
CA ILE A 203 21.27 -6.54 4.73
C ILE A 203 22.62 -5.93 4.38
N ILE A 204 22.78 -4.62 4.63
CA ILE A 204 24.11 -4.00 4.59
C ILE A 204 24.74 -4.15 5.97
N ALA A 205 25.56 -5.18 6.14
CA ALA A 205 26.46 -5.28 7.29
C ALA A 205 27.73 -4.46 7.00
N TRP A 206 27.96 -3.40 7.77
CA TRP A 206 29.27 -2.76 7.85
C TRP A 206 30.01 -3.32 9.05
N GLY A 207 31.26 -3.75 8.83
CA GLY A 207 32.24 -4.05 9.86
C GLY A 207 33.13 -2.85 10.14
#